data_AF-A0AAN0LYF3-F1
#
_entry.id   AF-A0AAN0LYF3-F1
#
_cell.length_a   1.000
_cell.length_b   1.000
_cell.length_c   1.000
_cell.angle_alpha   90.00
_cell.angle_beta   90.00
_cell.angle_gamma   90.00
#
_symmetry.space_group_name_H-M   'P 1'
#
loop_
_entity.id
_entity.type
_entity.pdbx_description
1 polymer ?
#
loop_
_entity_poly.entity_id
_entity_poly.type
_entity_poly.pdbx_seq_one_letter_code
_entity_poly.pdbx_strand_id
1 'polypeptide(L)'
;MHSNWPQTSLLENGNVYRQATTMALAMIVFGQIGMVLNCRTESQSIFKRGIFTNSKVLIGIVVEILLIASLMYVPALQNIFDTAPLGWMEWMILILIPIPAILLDELRKKYIRNHIVKG
;
A
#
# COMPACT_ATOMS: atom_id res chain seq x y z
N MET A 1 37.71 21.03 -1.38
CA MET A 1 36.34 20.51 -1.13
C MET A 1 36.18 19.25 -1.97
N HIS A 2 36.47 18.08 -1.39
CA HIS A 2 36.15 16.80 -2.02
C HIS A 2 34.65 16.58 -1.86
N SER A 3 33.90 16.80 -2.94
CA SER A 3 32.49 16.46 -3.00
C SER A 3 32.41 14.93 -2.96
N ASN A 4 32.16 14.35 -1.79
CA ASN A 4 31.94 12.91 -1.56
C ASN A 4 30.60 12.43 -2.15
N TRP A 5 30.12 13.08 -3.21
CA TRP A 5 28.94 12.66 -3.94
C TRP A 5 29.33 11.48 -4.84
N PRO A 6 28.64 10.34 -4.73
CA PRO A 6 28.90 9.20 -5.60
C PRO A 6 28.72 9.65 -7.06
N GLN A 7 29.78 9.50 -7.86
CA GLN A 7 29.82 9.86 -9.28
C GLN A 7 29.17 8.80 -10.19
N THR A 8 28.62 7.74 -9.59
CA THR A 8 27.83 6.75 -10.33
C THR A 8 26.46 7.36 -10.62
N SER A 9 26.13 7.51 -11.89
CA SER A 9 24.76 7.83 -12.28
C SER A 9 23.86 6.72 -11.73
N LEU A 10 22.83 7.05 -10.95
CA LEU A 10 21.81 6.06 -10.50
C LEU A 10 21.19 5.28 -11.69
N LEU A 11 21.35 5.82 -12.90
CA LEU A 11 21.01 5.25 -14.20
C LEU A 11 21.81 4.00 -14.57
N GLU A 12 22.98 3.77 -13.98
CA GLU A 12 23.83 2.60 -14.25
C GLU A 12 23.23 1.31 -13.69
N ASN A 13 22.38 1.42 -12.65
CA ASN A 13 21.63 0.32 -12.05
C ASN A 13 20.14 0.40 -12.41
N GLY A 14 19.80 0.39 -13.70
CA GLY A 14 18.40 0.48 -14.17
C GLY A 14 17.44 -0.48 -13.46
N ASN A 15 17.93 -1.63 -12.97
CA ASN A 15 17.15 -2.57 -12.17
C ASN A 15 16.71 -2.00 -10.80
N VAL A 16 17.58 -1.26 -10.10
CA VAL A 16 17.26 -0.65 -8.80
C VAL A 16 16.21 0.45 -8.98
N TYR A 17 16.31 1.24 -10.04
CA TYR A 17 15.28 2.23 -10.38
C TYR A 17 13.93 1.58 -10.63
N ARG A 18 13.90 0.50 -11.43
CA ARG A 18 12.66 -0.26 -11.72
C ARG A 18 12.05 -0.91 -10.48
N GLN A 19 12.89 -1.45 -9.61
CA GLN A 19 12.44 -2.01 -8.32
C GLN A 19 11.86 -0.92 -7.41
N ALA A 20 12.49 0.24 -7.31
CA ALA A 20 11.98 1.37 -6.52
C ALA A 20 10.63 1.87 -7.05
N THR A 21 10.49 2.02 -8.38
CA THR A 21 9.21 2.37 -9.02
C THR A 21 8.12 1.34 -8.70
N THR A 22 8.47 0.06 -8.76
CA THR A 22 7.53 -1.03 -8.43
C THR A 22 7.13 -0.99 -6.95
N MET A 23 8.08 -0.81 -6.03
CA MET A 23 7.78 -0.67 -4.60
C MET A 23 6.91 0.54 -4.32
N ALA A 24 7.16 1.68 -4.97
CA ALA A 24 6.35 2.88 -4.81
C ALA A 24 4.89 2.65 -5.26
N LEU A 25 4.70 2.08 -6.45
CA LEU A 25 3.37 1.73 -6.96
C LEU A 25 2.65 0.74 -6.04
N ALA A 26 3.35 -0.31 -5.62
CA ALA A 26 2.78 -1.32 -4.73
C ALA A 26 2.42 -0.72 -3.36
N MET A 27 3.28 0.12 -2.76
CA MET A 27 2.96 0.79 -1.49
C MET A 27 1.70 1.65 -1.59
N ILE A 28 1.50 2.37 -2.70
CA ILE A 28 0.30 3.16 -2.94
C ILE A 28 -0.94 2.25 -2.97
N VAL A 29 -0.91 1.16 -3.75
CA VAL A 29 -2.02 0.20 -3.85
C VAL A 29 -2.33 -0.44 -2.50
N PHE A 30 -1.31 -0.90 -1.77
CA PHE A 30 -1.50 -1.46 -0.43
C PHE A 30 -2.02 -0.43 0.59
N GLY A 31 -1.64 0.84 0.45
CA GLY A 31 -2.21 1.94 1.23
C GLY A 31 -3.70 2.17 0.92
N GLN A 32 -4.09 2.06 -0.35
CA GLN A 32 -5.50 2.18 -0.78
C GLN A 32 -6.38 1.09 -0.17
N ILE A 33 -5.89 -0.15 -0.06
CA ILE A 33 -6.59 -1.23 0.66
C ILE A 33 -6.95 -0.79 2.08
N GLY A 34 -6.00 -0.22 2.83
CA GLY A 34 -6.24 0.30 4.18
C GLY A 34 -7.28 1.42 4.19
N MET A 35 -7.21 2.34 3.22
CA MET A 35 -8.17 3.44 3.10
C MET A 35 -9.59 2.96 2.81
N VAL A 36 -9.77 1.97 1.90
CA VAL A 36 -11.08 1.37 1.59
C VAL A 36 -11.69 0.71 2.83
N LEU A 37 -10.87 0.02 3.64
CA LEU A 37 -11.32 -0.56 4.91
C LEU A 37 -11.77 0.52 5.91
N ASN A 38 -11.06 1.65 5.96
CA ASN A 38 -11.39 2.77 6.83
C ASN A 38 -12.70 3.47 6.43
N CYS A 39 -12.87 3.78 5.13
CA CYS A 39 -14.06 4.42 4.57
C CYS A 39 -15.35 3.61 4.80
N ARG A 40 -15.26 2.28 4.89
CA ARG A 40 -16.43 1.42 5.19
C ARG A 40 -17.02 1.69 6.57
N THR A 41 -16.23 2.19 7.51
CA THR A 41 -16.54 2.07 8.93
C THR A 41 -16.66 3.43 9.61
N GLU A 42 -17.41 4.38 9.03
CA GLU A 42 -17.54 5.77 9.54
C GLU A 42 -17.87 5.90 11.04
N SER A 43 -18.62 4.98 11.64
CA SER A 43 -19.03 5.08 13.06
C SER A 43 -18.74 3.83 13.92
N GLN A 44 -18.45 2.68 13.29
CA GLN A 44 -18.23 1.41 13.98
C GLN A 44 -16.74 1.01 13.88
N SER A 45 -16.20 0.27 14.86
CA SER A 45 -14.82 -0.24 14.78
C SER A 45 -14.74 -1.42 13.79
N ILE A 46 -13.64 -1.49 13.05
CA ILE A 46 -13.39 -2.51 12.02
C ILE A 46 -13.32 -3.90 12.69
N PHE A 47 -12.77 -3.98 13.91
CA PHE A 47 -12.72 -5.21 14.70
C PHE A 47 -14.10 -5.75 15.10
N LYS A 48 -15.11 -4.89 15.28
CA LYS A 48 -16.47 -5.34 15.62
C LYS A 48 -17.24 -5.86 14.41
N ARG A 49 -17.04 -5.25 13.24
CA ARG A 49 -17.80 -5.58 12.03
C ARG A 49 -17.18 -6.73 11.22
N GLY A 50 -15.88 -7.00 11.43
CA GLY A 50 -15.13 -8.00 10.69
C GLY A 50 -14.67 -7.51 9.32
N ILE A 51 -13.41 -7.80 8.99
CA ILE A 51 -12.75 -7.35 7.74
C ILE A 51 -13.41 -7.98 6.50
N PHE A 52 -13.90 -9.22 6.62
CA PHE A 52 -14.44 -10.02 5.50
C PHE A 52 -15.95 -9.89 5.26
N THR A 53 -16.66 -9.05 6.02
CA THR A 53 -18.14 -9.05 6.04
C THR A 53 -18.78 -8.34 4.82
N ASN A 54 -18.01 -7.78 3.88
CA ASN A 54 -18.54 -7.15 2.67
C ASN A 54 -17.85 -7.67 1.41
N SER A 55 -18.56 -8.50 0.65
CA SER A 55 -18.08 -9.09 -0.59
C SER A 55 -17.65 -8.05 -1.63
N LYS A 56 -18.26 -6.85 -1.67
CA LYS A 56 -17.88 -5.80 -2.62
C LYS A 56 -16.48 -5.25 -2.34
N VAL A 57 -16.13 -5.09 -1.06
CA VAL A 57 -14.78 -4.65 -0.66
C VAL A 57 -13.76 -5.73 -0.94
N LEU A 58 -14.11 -6.99 -0.68
CA LEU A 58 -13.22 -8.12 -0.98
C LEU A 58 -12.95 -8.22 -2.50
N ILE A 59 -13.96 -8.02 -3.34
CA ILE A 59 -13.77 -7.96 -4.80
C ILE A 59 -12.83 -6.81 -5.18
N GLY A 60 -12.99 -5.61 -4.59
CA GLY A 60 -12.09 -4.48 -4.82
C GLY A 60 -10.63 -4.81 -4.49
N ILE A 61 -10.38 -5.39 -3.31
CA ILE A 61 -9.03 -5.80 -2.88
C ILE A 61 -8.45 -6.85 -3.83
N VAL A 62 -9.25 -7.83 -4.27
CA VAL A 62 -8.80 -8.85 -5.22
C VAL A 62 -8.44 -8.20 -6.56
N VAL A 63 -9.24 -7.26 -7.06
CA VAL A 63 -8.96 -6.53 -8.30
C VAL A 63 -7.67 -5.72 -8.19
N GLU A 64 -7.45 -5.02 -7.07
CA GLU A 64 -6.21 -4.27 -6.79
C GLU A 64 -4.98 -5.20 -6.79
N ILE A 65 -5.05 -6.35 -6.12
CA ILE A 65 -3.97 -7.35 -6.10
C ILE A 65 -3.70 -7.89 -7.50
N LEU A 66 -4.75 -8.17 -8.30
CA LEU A 66 -4.60 -8.63 -9.67
C LEU A 66 -3.97 -7.56 -10.58
N LEU A 67 -4.32 -6.29 -10.39
CA LEU A 67 -3.73 -5.18 -11.15
C LEU A 67 -2.24 -5.01 -10.83
N ILE A 68 -1.86 -5.00 -9.55
CA ILE A 68 -0.43 -4.88 -9.20
C ILE A 68 0.36 -6.12 -9.65
N ALA A 69 -0.22 -7.32 -9.55
CA ALA A 69 0.40 -8.54 -10.10
C ALA A 69 0.56 -8.44 -11.62
N SER A 70 -0.43 -7.92 -12.33
CA SER A 70 -0.34 -7.72 -13.78
C SER A 70 0.79 -6.74 -14.15
N LEU A 71 0.92 -5.63 -13.41
CA LEU A 71 2.01 -4.67 -13.61
C LEU A 71 3.40 -5.28 -13.33
N MET A 72 3.50 -6.24 -12.41
CA MET A 72 4.76 -6.87 -12.03
C MET A 72 5.15 -8.08 -12.86
N TYR A 73 4.22 -8.75 -13.54
CA TYR A 73 4.48 -10.01 -14.25
C TYR A 73 4.19 -9.97 -15.75
N VAL A 74 3.49 -8.95 -16.26
CA VAL A 74 3.22 -8.82 -17.70
C VAL A 74 4.35 -8.01 -18.36
N PRO A 75 5.15 -8.61 -19.28
CA PRO A 75 6.32 -7.94 -19.86
C PRO A 75 6.01 -6.63 -20.60
N ALA A 76 4.83 -6.56 -21.24
CA ALA A 76 4.38 -5.34 -21.91
C ALA A 76 4.17 -4.19 -20.91
N LEU A 77 3.57 -4.47 -19.75
CA LEU A 77 3.35 -3.49 -18.70
C LEU A 77 4.66 -3.14 -17.98
N GLN A 78 5.53 -4.12 -17.76
CA GLN A 78 6.85 -3.88 -17.15
C GLN A 78 7.69 -2.88 -17.93
N ASN A 79 7.64 -2.94 -19.27
CA ASN A 79 8.37 -2.01 -20.12
C ASN A 79 7.72 -0.62 -20.19
N ILE A 80 6.40 -0.51 -20.02
CA ILE A 80 5.69 0.78 -20.04
C ILE A 80 5.87 1.52 -18.71
N PHE A 81 5.79 0.80 -17.60
CA PHE A 81 5.84 1.37 -16.24
C PHE A 81 7.22 1.28 -15.59
N ASP A 82 8.22 0.76 -16.32
CA ASP A 82 9.57 0.50 -15.81
C ASP A 82 9.51 -0.23 -14.46
N THR A 83 8.78 -1.35 -14.41
CA THR A 83 8.67 -2.18 -13.20
C THR A 83 9.59 -3.40 -13.27
N ALA A 84 9.87 -3.98 -12.10
CA ALA A 84 10.68 -5.16 -11.93
C ALA A 84 10.03 -6.09 -10.90
N PRO A 85 10.25 -7.41 -10.99
CA PRO A 85 9.73 -8.34 -10.00
C PRO A 85 10.29 -8.00 -8.61
N LEU A 86 9.40 -8.02 -7.61
CA LEU A 86 9.75 -7.81 -6.21
C LEU A 86 10.21 -9.12 -5.56
N GLY A 87 11.20 -9.03 -4.68
CA GLY A 87 11.64 -10.13 -3.84
C GLY A 87 10.70 -10.36 -2.66
N TRP A 88 10.99 -11.41 -1.90
CA TRP A 88 10.18 -11.81 -0.74
C TRP A 88 10.14 -10.74 0.36
N MET A 89 11.25 -10.03 0.59
CA MET A 89 11.35 -9.03 1.64
C MET A 89 10.46 -7.81 1.35
N GLU A 90 10.41 -7.40 0.08
CA GLU A 90 9.57 -6.30 -0.39
C GLU A 90 8.09 -6.62 -0.21
N TRP A 91 7.67 -7.86 -0.50
CA TRP A 91 6.32 -8.35 -0.23
C TRP A 91 5.96 -8.29 1.26
N MET A 92 6.88 -8.65 2.15
CA MET A 92 6.65 -8.55 3.60
C MET A 92 6.41 -7.10 4.03
N ILE A 93 7.18 -6.14 3.49
CA ILE A 93 6.99 -4.72 3.78
C ILE A 93 5.62 -4.26 3.31
N LEU A 94 5.21 -4.63 2.09
CA LEU A 94 3.91 -4.25 1.52
C LEU A 94 2.72 -4.71 2.36
N ILE A 95 2.76 -5.94 2.88
CA ILE A 95 1.72 -6.48 3.77
C ILE A 95 1.61 -5.67 5.08
N LEU A 96 2.70 -5.06 5.53
CA LEU A 96 2.71 -4.24 6.76
C LEU A 96 2.17 -2.82 6.53
N ILE A 97 2.19 -2.28 5.31
CA ILE A 97 1.72 -0.92 4.99
C ILE A 97 0.25 -0.62 5.36
N PRO A 98 -0.74 -1.49 5.13
CA PRO A 98 -2.12 -1.18 5.49
C PRO A 98 -2.37 -1.14 7.01
N ILE A 99 -1.50 -1.78 7.82
CA ILE A 99 -1.66 -1.87 9.28
C ILE A 99 -1.66 -0.49 9.96
N PRO A 100 -0.66 0.40 9.78
CA PRO A 100 -0.67 1.73 10.38
C PRO A 100 -1.86 2.56 9.92
N ALA A 101 -2.28 2.44 8.65
CA ALA A 101 -3.45 3.16 8.14
C ALA A 101 -4.74 2.76 8.88
N ILE A 102 -4.93 1.46 9.16
CA ILE A 102 -6.06 0.94 9.95
C ILE A 102 -5.96 1.40 11.41
N LEU A 103 -4.79 1.29 12.02
CA LEU A 103 -4.56 1.68 13.42
C LEU A 103 -4.83 3.18 13.65
N LEU A 104 -4.37 4.05 12.75
CA LEU A 104 -4.58 5.50 12.86
C LEU A 104 -6.07 5.86 12.80
N ASP A 105 -6.83 5.21 11.93
CA ASP A 105 -8.26 5.44 11.79
C ASP A 105 -9.06 4.92 12.99
N GLU A 106 -8.67 3.76 13.53
CA GLU A 106 -9.20 3.24 14.79
C GLU A 106 -8.94 4.18 15.98
N LEU A 107 -7.72 4.71 16.10
CA LEU A 107 -7.37 5.70 17.12
C LEU A 107 -8.20 6.98 16.97
N ARG A 108 -8.36 7.48 15.73
CA ARG A 108 -9.20 8.64 15.43
C ARG A 108 -10.65 8.39 15.86
N LYS A 109 -11.22 7.25 15.52
CA LYS A 109 -12.60 6.87 15.92
C LYS A 109 -12.74 6.75 17.43
N LYS A 110 -11.75 6.15 18.11
CA LYS A 110 -11.73 6.06 19.58
C LYS A 110 -11.67 7.43 20.23
N TYR A 111 -10.85 8.35 19.70
CA TYR A 111 -10.75 9.72 20.17
C TYR A 111 -12.07 10.49 20.02
N ILE A 112 -12.68 10.44 18.83
CA ILE A 112 -13.98 11.08 18.55
C ILE A 112 -15.08 10.55 19.47
N ARG A 113 -15.19 9.22 19.62
CA ARG A 113 -16.19 8.60 20.51
C ARG A 113 -16.04 9.03 21.97
N ASN A 114 -14.81 9.18 22.44
CA ASN A 114 -14.55 9.52 23.84
C ASN A 114 -14.74 11.01 24.14
N HIS A 115 -14.49 11.91 23.17
CA HIS A 115 -14.49 13.37 23.40
C HIS A 115 -15.72 14.10 22.84
N ILE A 116 -16.39 13.62 21.80
CA ILE A 116 -17.52 14.33 21.16
C ILE A 116 -18.89 13.84 21.64
N VAL A 117 -19.04 12.57 22.01
CA VAL A 117 -20.35 11.98 22.40
C VAL A 117 -20.65 12.13 23.89
N LYS A 118 -19.73 12.70 24.68
CA LYS A 118 -19.88 12.90 26.14
C LYS A 118 -20.08 14.35 26.59
N GLY A 119 -20.26 15.29 25.65
CA GLY A 119 -20.67 16.68 25.93
C GLY A 119 -22.14 16.88 25.57
#